data_AF-A0A1A8ND34-F1
#
_entry.id   AF-A0A1A8ND34-F1
#
_cell.length_a   1.000
_cell.length_b   1.000
_cell.length_c   1.000
_cell.angle_alpha   90.00
_cell.angle_beta   90.00
_cell.angle_gamma   90.00
#
_symmetry.space_group_name_H-M   'P 1'
#
loop_
_entity.id
_entity.type
_entity.pdbx_description
1 polymer ?
#
loop_
_entity_poly.entity_id
_entity_poly.type
_entity_poly.pdbx_seq_one_letter_code
_entity_poly.pdbx_strand_id
1 'polypeptide(L)'
;GHVSPSEDQTTELAAVNAERWYLSPGVKRIDTLQNGIVGALFLPPGPGPFPAMLDLWGMGGGLQEYRASLLASKGFVSLSLAYIGHKDLPGPPNRVNVDSEGRTEIFDSYQKYWTYDDQGYVIFKEVSLPANLPPDSIVELEKLDCPLMYIVGEDDLSASSTENADMIEETLRSAGKPHLFTRLSYPGAGHLIEPPYSPNARASLWSVKPKKLITLWGGHPAPHAAAQEDAWEKVLNFLNANLRR
;
A
#
# COMPACT_ATOMS: atom_id res chain seq x y z
N GLY A 1 -16.40 3.48 15.16
CA GLY A 1 -17.04 4.30 16.21
C GLY A 1 -16.35 4.01 17.52
N HIS A 2 -16.13 5.03 18.33
CA HIS A 2 -15.64 4.88 19.71
C HIS A 2 -16.87 4.61 20.60
N VAL A 3 -16.88 3.50 21.34
CA VAL A 3 -17.86 3.27 22.41
C VAL A 3 -17.15 3.64 23.71
N SER A 4 -17.54 4.76 24.30
CA SER A 4 -17.11 5.10 25.65
C SER A 4 -17.85 4.19 26.64
N PRO A 5 -17.16 3.61 27.63
CA PRO A 5 -17.81 2.81 28.65
C PRO A 5 -18.52 3.75 29.64
N SER A 6 -19.80 4.05 29.38
CA SER A 6 -20.71 4.53 30.42
C SER A 6 -21.65 3.39 30.77
N GLU A 7 -21.58 2.91 32.01
CA GLU A 7 -22.39 1.83 32.59
C GLU A 7 -23.87 2.20 32.85
N ASP A 8 -24.34 3.32 32.31
CA ASP A 8 -25.75 3.70 32.38
C ASP A 8 -26.47 3.31 31.09
N GLN A 9 -27.69 2.76 31.21
CA GLN A 9 -28.58 2.48 30.09
C GLN A 9 -28.96 3.79 29.38
N THR A 10 -28.13 4.23 28.44
CA THR A 10 -28.43 5.36 27.57
C THR A 10 -29.57 4.95 26.64
N THR A 11 -30.72 5.60 26.76
CA THR A 11 -31.81 5.47 25.78
C THR A 11 -31.37 6.17 24.49
N GLU A 12 -31.36 5.45 23.37
CA GLU A 12 -31.05 6.00 22.05
C GLU A 12 -31.98 7.18 21.73
N LEU A 13 -31.40 8.35 21.44
CA LEU A 13 -32.18 9.57 21.14
C LEU A 13 -32.60 9.62 19.65
N ALA A 14 -31.75 9.11 18.76
CA ALA A 14 -31.99 8.97 17.33
C ALA A 14 -30.91 8.09 16.71
N ALA A 15 -31.24 7.37 15.63
CA ALA A 15 -30.30 6.64 14.81
C ALA A 15 -30.59 6.85 13.31
N VAL A 16 -29.52 6.83 12.51
CA VAL A 16 -29.62 6.87 11.05
C VAL A 16 -28.57 5.94 10.45
N ASN A 17 -28.92 5.30 9.33
CA ASN A 17 -28.00 4.48 8.55
C ASN A 17 -27.36 5.31 7.45
N ALA A 18 -26.03 5.25 7.35
CA ALA A 18 -25.27 5.88 6.27
C ALA A 18 -24.50 4.79 5.50
N GLU A 19 -24.84 4.63 4.23
CA GLU A 19 -24.18 3.66 3.34
C GLU A 19 -22.96 4.32 2.67
N ARG A 20 -21.82 3.62 2.70
CA ARG A 20 -20.57 4.06 2.07
C ARG A 20 -20.14 3.01 1.04
N TRP A 21 -19.97 3.43 -0.20
CA TRP A 21 -19.69 2.55 -1.33
C TRP A 21 -18.26 2.75 -1.83
N TYR A 22 -17.57 1.65 -2.13
CA TYR A 22 -16.25 1.70 -2.80
C TYR A 22 -16.35 1.89 -4.32
N LEU A 23 -17.48 1.46 -4.90
CA LEU A 23 -17.71 1.47 -6.34
C LEU A 23 -18.78 2.53 -6.69
N SER A 24 -18.41 3.54 -7.47
CA SER A 24 -19.37 4.54 -7.94
C SER A 24 -20.33 3.96 -9.00
N PRO A 25 -21.56 4.49 -9.13
CA PRO A 25 -22.51 4.05 -10.14
C PRO A 25 -21.91 4.05 -11.55
N GLY A 26 -22.11 2.95 -12.28
CA GLY A 26 -21.66 2.80 -13.67
C GLY A 26 -20.21 2.29 -13.84
N VAL A 27 -19.41 2.22 -12.77
CA VAL A 27 -18.12 1.54 -12.82
C VAL A 27 -18.35 0.03 -12.95
N LYS A 28 -17.68 -0.61 -13.92
CA LYS A 28 -17.78 -2.06 -14.16
C LYS A 28 -16.61 -2.77 -13.52
N ARG A 29 -16.87 -3.86 -12.80
CA ARG A 29 -15.85 -4.81 -12.31
C ARG A 29 -15.82 -6.02 -13.24
N ILE A 30 -14.64 -6.41 -13.70
CA ILE A 30 -14.41 -7.56 -14.58
C ILE A 30 -13.32 -8.43 -13.98
N ASP A 31 -13.65 -9.68 -13.68
CA ASP A 31 -12.66 -10.67 -13.25
C ASP A 31 -11.65 -10.94 -14.38
N THR A 32 -10.36 -10.88 -14.03
CA THR A 32 -9.26 -11.13 -14.96
C THR A 32 -8.54 -12.40 -14.51
N LEU A 33 -8.91 -13.51 -15.13
CA LEU A 33 -8.33 -14.84 -14.91
C LEU A 33 -7.88 -15.40 -16.26
N GLN A 34 -6.86 -14.78 -16.85
CA GLN A 34 -6.42 -15.12 -18.22
C GLN A 34 -4.90 -15.12 -18.29
N ASN A 35 -4.32 -16.10 -18.99
CA ASN A 35 -2.88 -16.20 -19.23
C ASN A 35 -2.01 -16.14 -17.96
N GLY A 36 -2.52 -16.68 -16.85
CA GLY A 36 -1.85 -16.68 -15.56
C GLY A 36 -1.90 -15.36 -14.77
N ILE A 37 -2.61 -14.36 -15.29
CA ILE A 37 -2.95 -13.12 -14.57
C ILE A 37 -4.19 -13.39 -13.73
N VAL A 38 -4.11 -13.02 -12.45
CA VAL A 38 -5.20 -13.10 -11.49
C VAL A 38 -5.47 -11.71 -10.93
N GLY A 39 -6.63 -11.14 -11.24
CA GLY A 39 -6.96 -9.78 -10.81
C GLY A 39 -8.40 -9.38 -11.08
N ALA A 40 -8.71 -8.13 -10.78
CA ALA A 40 -10.00 -7.50 -11.08
C ALA A 40 -9.78 -6.16 -11.78
N LEU A 41 -10.32 -6.04 -12.99
CA LEU A 41 -10.28 -4.83 -13.80
C LEU A 41 -11.52 -3.97 -13.51
N PHE A 42 -11.30 -2.71 -13.17
CA PHE A 42 -12.34 -1.72 -12.95
C PHE A 42 -12.37 -0.70 -14.09
N LEU A 43 -13.50 -0.60 -14.79
CA LEU A 43 -13.71 0.32 -15.92
C LEU A 43 -14.63 1.47 -15.51
N PRO A 44 -14.20 2.74 -15.67
CA PRO A 44 -15.08 3.88 -15.52
C PRO A 44 -16.27 3.85 -16.50
N PRO A 45 -17.39 4.51 -16.19
CA PRO A 45 -18.49 4.67 -17.15
C PRO A 45 -18.07 5.58 -18.31
N GLY A 46 -18.62 5.31 -19.51
CA GLY A 46 -18.41 6.12 -20.72
C GLY A 46 -17.67 5.39 -21.84
N PRO A 47 -17.46 6.05 -22.98
CA PRO A 47 -16.87 5.43 -24.18
C PRO A 47 -15.35 5.24 -24.10
N GLY A 48 -14.66 5.91 -23.17
CA GLY A 48 -13.20 5.93 -23.12
C GLY A 48 -12.56 6.67 -24.31
N PRO A 49 -11.23 6.52 -24.53
CA PRO A 49 -10.29 5.75 -23.71
C PRO A 49 -10.09 6.37 -22.31
N PHE A 50 -9.61 5.58 -21.36
CA PHE A 50 -9.29 6.02 -20.01
C PHE A 50 -7.79 5.83 -19.72
N PRO A 51 -7.15 6.72 -18.93
CA PRO A 51 -5.81 6.46 -18.42
C PRO A 51 -5.82 5.17 -17.58
N ALA A 52 -4.81 4.33 -17.79
CA ALA A 52 -4.73 3.00 -17.20
C ALA A 52 -3.74 2.92 -16.04
N MET A 53 -4.10 2.13 -15.03
CA MET A 53 -3.33 1.91 -13.81
C MET A 53 -3.28 0.43 -13.43
N LEU A 54 -2.11 -0.01 -12.99
CA LEU A 54 -1.93 -1.29 -12.30
C LEU A 54 -1.83 -1.01 -10.79
N ASP A 55 -2.70 -1.64 -10.00
CA ASP A 55 -2.80 -1.51 -8.56
C ASP A 55 -2.21 -2.75 -7.88
N LEU A 56 -1.13 -2.56 -7.11
CA LEU A 56 -0.38 -3.62 -6.43
C LEU A 56 -0.40 -3.40 -4.91
N TRP A 57 -0.65 -4.49 -4.18
CA TRP A 57 -0.70 -4.52 -2.71
C TRP A 57 0.49 -5.27 -2.14
N GLY A 58 0.86 -4.98 -0.89
CA GLY A 58 2.04 -5.56 -0.25
C GLY A 58 1.91 -7.05 0.11
N MET A 59 2.73 -7.49 1.06
CA MET A 59 2.94 -8.90 1.42
C MET A 59 1.71 -9.63 1.98
N GLY A 60 0.56 -8.96 2.14
CA GLY A 60 -0.66 -9.57 2.68
C GLY A 60 -1.24 -10.64 1.74
N GLY A 61 -0.93 -10.50 0.45
CA GLY A 61 -1.41 -11.38 -0.60
C GLY A 61 -2.93 -11.36 -0.76
N GLY A 62 -3.43 -12.23 -1.62
CA GLY A 62 -4.83 -12.20 -2.06
C GLY A 62 -5.06 -11.11 -3.10
N LEU A 63 -6.32 -10.68 -3.21
CA LEU A 63 -6.78 -9.69 -4.18
C LEU A 63 -7.52 -8.57 -3.46
N GLN A 64 -6.88 -7.42 -3.26
CA GLN A 64 -7.48 -6.23 -2.64
C GLN A 64 -7.96 -5.27 -3.71
N GLU A 65 -9.26 -4.98 -3.72
CA GLU A 65 -9.89 -4.29 -4.86
C GLU A 65 -10.35 -2.87 -4.55
N TYR A 66 -10.43 -2.50 -3.28
CA TYR A 66 -11.11 -1.28 -2.86
C TYR A 66 -10.41 -0.01 -3.39
N ARG A 67 -9.07 0.03 -3.42
CA ARG A 67 -8.34 1.17 -3.99
C ARG A 67 -8.52 1.27 -5.51
N ALA A 68 -8.40 0.17 -6.24
CA ALA A 68 -8.65 0.13 -7.68
C ALA A 68 -10.08 0.57 -8.05
N SER A 69 -11.09 0.13 -7.28
CA SER A 69 -12.49 0.54 -7.50
C SER A 69 -12.72 2.04 -7.25
N LEU A 70 -12.07 2.62 -6.24
CA LEU A 70 -12.09 4.06 -5.97
C LEU A 70 -11.35 4.86 -7.06
N LEU A 71 -10.23 4.36 -7.58
CA LEU A 71 -9.52 4.98 -8.71
C LEU A 71 -10.38 4.96 -9.99
N ALA A 72 -11.08 3.86 -10.26
CA ALA A 72 -12.01 3.80 -11.39
C ALA A 72 -13.21 4.75 -11.25
N SER A 73 -13.65 4.97 -10.01
CA SER A 73 -14.62 6.03 -9.69
C SER A 73 -14.10 7.45 -9.97
N LYS A 74 -12.77 7.63 -10.14
CA LYS A 74 -12.12 8.88 -10.54
C LYS A 74 -11.71 8.90 -12.02
N GLY A 75 -12.20 7.96 -12.81
CA GLY A 75 -12.03 7.96 -14.26
C GLY A 75 -10.73 7.32 -14.76
N PHE A 76 -10.11 6.44 -13.98
CA PHE A 76 -8.95 5.63 -14.37
C PHE A 76 -9.36 4.18 -14.59
N VAL A 77 -9.00 3.55 -15.71
CA VAL A 77 -9.11 2.08 -15.77
C VAL A 77 -8.05 1.49 -14.85
N SER A 78 -8.48 0.70 -13.87
CA SER A 78 -7.60 0.24 -12.78
C SER A 78 -7.67 -1.28 -12.66
N LEU A 79 -6.53 -1.95 -12.78
CA LEU A 79 -6.41 -3.40 -12.58
C LEU A 79 -5.80 -3.66 -11.20
N SER A 80 -6.57 -4.18 -10.26
CA SER A 80 -5.99 -4.79 -9.05
C SER A 80 -5.45 -6.16 -9.39
N LEU A 81 -4.18 -6.41 -9.07
CA LEU A 81 -3.48 -7.64 -9.41
C LEU A 81 -3.08 -8.41 -8.15
N ALA A 82 -3.48 -9.67 -8.09
CA ALA A 82 -2.95 -10.63 -7.13
C ALA A 82 -1.68 -11.26 -7.71
N TYR A 83 -0.64 -11.33 -6.89
CA TYR A 83 0.64 -11.96 -7.27
C TYR A 83 1.22 -12.86 -6.17
N ILE A 84 0.63 -12.84 -4.97
CA ILE A 84 0.96 -13.73 -3.85
C ILE A 84 -0.33 -14.07 -3.09
N GLY A 85 -0.42 -15.26 -2.51
CA GLY A 85 -1.50 -15.61 -1.57
C GLY A 85 -2.92 -15.71 -2.16
N HIS A 86 -3.08 -15.88 -3.48
CA HIS A 86 -4.39 -16.07 -4.12
C HIS A 86 -4.55 -17.48 -4.71
N LYS A 87 -5.72 -18.09 -4.50
CA LYS A 87 -6.02 -19.49 -4.86
C LYS A 87 -5.87 -19.82 -6.36
N ASP A 88 -6.13 -18.83 -7.21
CA ASP A 88 -6.19 -19.00 -8.67
C ASP A 88 -4.84 -18.71 -9.36
N LEU A 89 -3.78 -18.42 -8.60
CA LEU A 89 -2.45 -18.21 -9.17
C LEU A 89 -1.89 -19.52 -9.76
N PRO A 90 -1.34 -19.51 -10.98
CA PRO A 90 -0.86 -20.71 -11.66
C PRO A 90 0.49 -21.20 -11.08
N GLY A 91 0.53 -22.44 -10.59
CA GLY A 91 1.76 -23.07 -10.08
C GLY A 91 2.09 -22.65 -8.63
N PRO A 92 3.02 -23.32 -7.94
CA PRO A 92 3.06 -23.30 -6.47
C PRO A 92 3.14 -21.84 -5.95
N PRO A 93 2.43 -21.53 -4.85
CA PRO A 93 2.10 -20.18 -4.44
C PRO A 93 3.36 -19.45 -3.95
N ASN A 94 4.19 -18.93 -4.86
CA ASN A 94 5.35 -18.07 -4.61
C ASN A 94 6.11 -17.82 -5.93
N ARG A 95 5.50 -17.14 -6.90
CA ARG A 95 6.25 -16.59 -8.05
C ARG A 95 6.10 -15.07 -8.13
N VAL A 96 6.75 -14.42 -7.16
CA VAL A 96 7.51 -13.20 -7.41
C VAL A 96 8.96 -13.60 -7.14
N ASN A 97 9.73 -13.90 -8.19
CA ASN A 97 11.13 -14.37 -8.16
C ASN A 97 11.63 -14.94 -6.81
N VAL A 98 11.22 -16.17 -6.48
CA VAL A 98 11.87 -16.99 -5.45
C VAL A 98 12.26 -18.34 -6.03
N ASP A 99 13.27 -18.96 -5.44
CA ASP A 99 13.97 -20.15 -5.95
C ASP A 99 13.12 -21.44 -5.95
N SER A 100 13.78 -22.55 -6.34
CA SER A 100 13.18 -23.87 -6.57
C SER A 100 12.59 -24.56 -5.34
N GLU A 101 12.81 -24.04 -4.12
CA GLU A 101 12.29 -24.65 -2.89
C GLU A 101 11.10 -23.89 -2.30
N GLY A 102 10.62 -22.83 -2.96
CA GLY A 102 9.43 -22.09 -2.54
C GLY A 102 9.61 -21.31 -1.24
N ARG A 103 10.85 -21.15 -0.77
CA ARG A 103 11.21 -20.24 0.30
C ARG A 103 11.33 -18.83 -0.29
N THR A 104 10.81 -17.82 0.39
CA THR A 104 11.52 -16.53 0.41
C THR A 104 12.72 -16.72 1.34
N GLU A 105 13.80 -17.38 0.92
CA GLU A 105 15.01 -17.52 1.77
C GLU A 105 15.44 -16.16 2.35
N ILE A 106 15.13 -15.11 1.60
CA ILE A 106 15.27 -13.71 1.92
C ILE A 106 14.50 -13.28 3.19
N PHE A 107 13.21 -13.61 3.38
CA PHE A 107 12.42 -13.05 4.49
C PHE A 107 12.78 -13.65 5.85
N ASP A 108 13.05 -14.96 5.91
CA ASP A 108 13.58 -15.59 7.13
C ASP A 108 15.00 -15.07 7.42
N SER A 109 15.82 -14.80 6.40
CA SER A 109 17.13 -14.17 6.58
C SER A 109 17.05 -12.75 7.14
N TYR A 110 15.91 -12.07 6.97
CA TYR A 110 15.64 -10.74 7.52
C TYR A 110 15.10 -10.75 8.94
N GLN A 111 14.82 -11.93 9.53
CA GLN A 111 14.39 -12.03 10.92
C GLN A 111 15.41 -11.40 11.88
N LYS A 112 16.70 -11.38 11.51
CA LYS A 112 17.77 -10.72 12.27
C LYS A 112 17.61 -9.20 12.41
N TYR A 113 16.81 -8.57 11.54
CA TYR A 113 16.49 -7.14 11.57
C TYR A 113 15.14 -6.83 12.23
N TRP A 114 14.47 -7.84 12.80
CA TRP A 114 13.23 -7.59 13.52
C TRP A 114 13.55 -7.03 14.89
N THR A 115 12.96 -5.89 15.20
CA THR A 115 13.00 -5.30 16.54
C THR A 115 11.64 -5.42 17.20
N TYR A 116 11.59 -5.19 18.51
CA TYR A 116 10.37 -5.33 19.31
C TYR A 116 10.23 -4.14 20.25
N ASP A 117 8.99 -3.72 20.49
CA ASP A 117 8.69 -2.74 21.54
C ASP A 117 8.68 -3.39 22.94
N ASP A 118 8.36 -2.59 23.97
CA ASP A 118 8.25 -3.03 25.35
C ASP A 118 7.09 -4.01 25.61
N GLN A 119 6.11 -4.08 24.70
CA GLN A 119 4.98 -5.01 24.74
C GLN A 119 5.25 -6.30 23.95
N GLY A 120 6.41 -6.40 23.30
CA GLY A 120 6.80 -7.54 22.46
C GLY A 120 6.17 -7.53 21.07
N TYR A 121 5.67 -6.38 20.60
CA TYR A 121 5.15 -6.22 19.25
C TYR A 121 6.31 -6.04 18.27
N VAL A 122 6.21 -6.69 17.11
CA VAL A 122 7.29 -6.68 16.12
C VAL A 122 7.27 -5.41 15.28
N ILE A 123 8.47 -4.88 15.03
CA ILE A 123 8.77 -3.73 14.19
C ILE A 123 9.64 -4.23 13.04
N PHE A 124 9.23 -3.96 11.80
CA PHE A 124 9.95 -4.39 10.60
C PHE A 124 10.77 -3.28 9.95
N LYS A 125 10.73 -2.06 10.49
CA LYS A 125 11.39 -0.88 9.93
C LYS A 125 12.82 -1.15 9.43
N GLU A 126 13.64 -1.84 10.23
CA GLU A 126 15.04 -2.10 9.90
C GLU A 126 15.25 -3.08 8.75
N VAL A 127 14.25 -3.91 8.41
CA VAL A 127 14.33 -4.88 7.30
C VAL A 127 14.58 -4.18 5.97
N SER A 128 13.97 -3.02 5.75
CA SER A 128 14.11 -2.24 4.52
C SER A 128 15.05 -1.05 4.64
N LEU A 129 15.89 -0.98 5.68
CA LEU A 129 16.95 0.02 5.72
C LEU A 129 17.85 -0.14 4.49
N PRO A 130 18.19 0.95 3.77
CA PRO A 130 19.14 0.92 2.66
C PRO A 130 20.41 0.09 2.90
N ALA A 131 20.99 0.19 4.10
CA ALA A 131 22.20 -0.52 4.49
C ALA A 131 22.01 -2.03 4.72
N ASN A 132 20.77 -2.49 4.89
CA ASN A 132 20.41 -3.88 5.16
C ASN A 132 19.93 -4.62 3.90
N LEU A 133 19.70 -3.91 2.80
CA LEU A 133 19.27 -4.48 1.54
C LEU A 133 20.46 -5.05 0.74
N PRO A 134 20.33 -6.25 0.14
CA PRO A 134 21.31 -6.74 -0.82
C PRO A 134 21.43 -5.76 -2.01
N PRO A 135 22.64 -5.49 -2.53
CA PRO A 135 22.82 -4.56 -3.66
C PRO A 135 21.94 -4.91 -4.87
N ASP A 136 21.80 -6.20 -5.19
CA ASP A 136 20.98 -6.68 -6.32
C ASP A 136 19.47 -6.52 -6.12
N SER A 137 19.04 -6.15 -4.91
CA SER A 137 17.63 -5.84 -4.59
C SER A 137 17.31 -4.35 -4.72
N ILE A 138 18.32 -3.49 -4.93
CA ILE A 138 18.14 -2.06 -5.14
C ILE A 138 17.82 -1.83 -6.61
N VAL A 139 16.70 -1.17 -6.89
CA VAL A 139 16.28 -0.83 -8.25
C VAL A 139 17.27 0.17 -8.87
N GLU A 140 17.62 -0.04 -10.14
CA GLU A 140 18.49 0.84 -10.94
C GLU A 140 17.79 2.18 -11.28
N LEU A 141 17.69 3.06 -10.29
CA LEU A 141 16.97 4.34 -10.38
C LEU A 141 17.55 5.29 -11.44
N GLU A 142 18.82 5.16 -11.78
CA GLU A 142 19.45 5.92 -12.86
C GLU A 142 18.82 5.62 -14.24
N LYS A 143 18.18 4.45 -14.40
CA LYS A 143 17.45 4.05 -15.61
C LYS A 143 15.98 4.51 -15.61
N LEU A 144 15.53 5.19 -14.55
CA LEU A 144 14.17 5.72 -14.48
C LEU A 144 13.98 6.87 -15.49
N ASP A 145 13.00 6.74 -16.39
CA ASP A 145 12.68 7.74 -17.42
C ASP A 145 11.26 8.30 -17.29
N CYS A 146 10.54 7.94 -16.22
CA CYS A 146 9.21 8.44 -15.93
C CYS A 146 9.17 9.14 -14.56
N PRO A 147 8.21 10.06 -14.34
CA PRO A 147 8.00 10.66 -13.03
C PRO A 147 7.66 9.62 -11.96
N LEU A 148 8.25 9.77 -10.79
CA LEU A 148 8.07 8.94 -9.60
C LEU A 148 7.55 9.80 -8.46
N MET A 149 6.37 9.46 -7.95
CA MET A 149 5.86 9.96 -6.68
C MET A 149 6.12 8.93 -5.58
N TYR A 150 6.69 9.36 -4.46
CA TYR A 150 6.98 8.52 -3.30
C TYR A 150 6.35 9.13 -2.04
N ILE A 151 5.58 8.31 -1.31
CA ILE A 151 4.76 8.73 -0.17
C ILE A 151 5.36 8.13 1.10
N VAL A 152 5.67 8.98 2.08
CA VAL A 152 6.36 8.63 3.32
C VAL A 152 5.45 8.91 4.51
N GLY A 153 5.17 7.87 5.31
CA GLY A 153 4.74 8.04 6.69
C GLY A 153 5.96 8.17 7.59
N GLU A 154 6.13 9.28 8.31
CA GLU A 154 7.33 9.50 9.12
C GLU A 154 7.34 8.71 10.44
N ASP A 155 6.19 8.19 10.86
CA ASP A 155 6.03 7.22 11.95
C ASP A 155 5.85 5.79 11.40
N ASP A 156 6.39 5.48 10.22
CA ASP A 156 6.38 4.12 9.67
C ASP A 156 7.28 3.18 10.51
N LEU A 157 6.66 2.13 11.06
CA LEU A 157 7.31 1.10 11.87
C LEU A 157 7.47 -0.23 11.11
N SER A 158 7.04 -0.29 9.86
CA SER A 158 7.13 -1.48 9.00
C SER A 158 8.22 -1.35 7.93
N ALA A 159 8.49 -0.13 7.47
CA ALA A 159 9.53 0.15 6.49
C ALA A 159 10.31 1.43 6.82
N SER A 160 11.59 1.45 6.44
CA SER A 160 12.45 2.64 6.51
C SER A 160 12.15 3.63 5.37
N SER A 161 10.89 4.04 5.26
CA SER A 161 10.36 4.81 4.13
C SER A 161 11.07 6.16 3.97
N THR A 162 11.44 6.82 5.06
CA THR A 162 12.21 8.09 5.04
C THR A 162 13.60 7.89 4.46
N GLU A 163 14.33 6.89 4.94
CA GLU A 163 15.70 6.61 4.53
C GLU A 163 15.76 6.11 3.07
N ASN A 164 14.76 5.34 2.64
CA ASN A 164 14.62 4.95 1.23
C ASN A 164 14.32 6.15 0.33
N ALA A 165 13.46 7.09 0.76
CA ALA A 165 13.21 8.32 0.01
C ALA A 165 14.47 9.18 -0.14
N ASP A 166 15.29 9.28 0.90
CA ASP A 166 16.58 9.99 0.85
C ASP A 166 17.54 9.33 -0.16
N MET A 167 17.65 7.99 -0.13
CA MET A 167 18.47 7.23 -1.09
C MET A 167 17.97 7.44 -2.53
N ILE A 168 16.66 7.39 -2.76
CA ILE A 168 16.08 7.59 -4.10
C ILE A 168 16.38 8.99 -4.62
N GLU A 169 16.14 10.01 -3.79
CA GLU A 169 16.35 11.40 -4.17
C GLU A 169 17.82 11.68 -4.54
N GLU A 170 18.76 11.18 -3.73
CA GLU A 170 20.18 11.38 -3.98
C GLU A 170 20.67 10.63 -5.22
N THR A 171 20.17 9.41 -5.45
CA THR A 171 20.50 8.62 -6.64
C THR A 171 20.04 9.33 -7.92
N LEU A 172 18.79 9.82 -7.94
CA LEU A 172 18.25 10.56 -9.08
C LEU A 172 18.93 11.92 -9.28
N ARG A 173 19.31 12.60 -8.19
CA ARG A 173 20.11 13.83 -8.26
C ARG A 173 21.47 13.58 -8.89
N SER A 174 22.17 12.55 -8.45
CA SER A 174 23.48 12.13 -9.00
C SER A 174 23.39 11.71 -10.46
N ALA A 175 22.27 11.12 -10.89
CA ALA A 175 22.00 10.78 -12.28
C ALA A 175 21.54 11.97 -13.15
N GLY A 176 21.45 13.19 -12.61
CA GLY A 176 20.98 14.38 -13.33
C GLY A 176 19.47 14.39 -13.61
N LYS A 177 18.70 13.58 -12.87
CA LYS A 177 17.24 13.40 -13.01
C LYS A 177 16.42 13.83 -11.78
N PRO A 178 16.78 14.87 -10.99
CA PRO A 178 16.02 15.22 -9.79
C PRO A 178 14.58 15.66 -10.08
N HIS A 179 14.31 16.14 -11.30
CA HIS A 179 12.98 16.58 -11.74
C HIS A 179 11.96 15.43 -11.90
N LEU A 180 12.41 14.17 -11.90
CA LEU A 180 11.51 13.02 -11.95
C LEU A 180 10.93 12.66 -10.58
N PHE A 181 11.52 13.13 -9.47
CA PHE A 181 11.13 12.70 -8.14
C PHE A 181 10.19 13.69 -7.45
N THR A 182 9.07 13.19 -6.92
CA THR A 182 8.17 13.93 -6.05
C THR A 182 7.98 13.18 -4.75
N ARG A 183 8.47 13.74 -3.65
CA ARG A 183 8.29 13.19 -2.31
C ARG A 183 7.12 13.85 -1.59
N LEU A 184 6.25 13.04 -1.00
CA LEU A 184 5.23 13.48 -0.04
C LEU A 184 5.57 12.90 1.33
N SER A 185 5.85 13.75 2.31
CA SER A 185 6.20 13.34 3.67
C SER A 185 5.11 13.78 4.65
N TYR A 186 4.67 12.84 5.49
CA TYR A 186 3.59 13.05 6.45
C TYR A 186 4.03 12.75 7.89
N PRO A 187 4.31 13.80 8.70
CA PRO A 187 4.61 13.65 10.12
C PRO A 187 3.50 12.92 10.87
N GLY A 188 3.86 11.88 11.63
CA GLY A 188 2.91 11.11 12.42
C GLY A 188 1.98 10.17 11.64
N ALA A 189 2.16 10.04 10.32
CA ALA A 189 1.54 8.96 9.54
C ALA A 189 2.40 7.69 9.60
N GLY A 190 1.74 6.53 9.50
CA GLY A 190 2.37 5.22 9.61
C GLY A 190 2.43 4.53 8.25
N HIS A 191 2.68 3.23 8.27
CA HIS A 191 2.88 2.42 7.06
C HIS A 191 1.63 2.35 6.16
N LEU A 192 0.46 2.11 6.75
CA LEU A 192 -0.78 1.79 6.04
C LEU A 192 -1.54 3.05 5.59
N ILE A 193 -0.95 3.84 4.68
CA ILE A 193 -1.64 5.01 4.08
C ILE A 193 -2.69 4.51 3.07
N GLU A 194 -3.88 4.23 3.59
CA GLU A 194 -5.05 3.74 2.84
C GLU A 194 -5.86 4.88 2.20
N PRO A 195 -6.82 4.61 1.29
CA PRO A 195 -7.74 5.64 0.80
C PRO A 195 -8.47 6.38 1.94
N PRO A 196 -8.94 7.63 1.69
CA PRO A 196 -9.46 8.52 2.72
C PRO A 196 -10.53 7.90 3.62
N TYR A 197 -10.47 8.27 4.90
CA TYR A 197 -11.38 7.83 5.97
C TYR A 197 -11.29 6.34 6.36
N SER A 198 -10.30 5.60 5.86
CA SER A 198 -9.97 4.29 6.42
C SER A 198 -9.37 4.48 7.82
N PRO A 199 -9.83 3.76 8.85
CA PRO A 199 -9.33 3.95 10.21
C PRO A 199 -7.86 3.53 10.31
N ASN A 200 -7.06 4.33 11.02
CA ASN A 200 -5.67 3.95 11.34
C ASN A 200 -5.64 2.68 12.19
N ALA A 201 -4.91 1.67 11.72
CA ALA A 201 -4.56 0.49 12.47
C ALA A 201 -3.08 0.54 12.87
N ARG A 202 -2.78 1.15 14.03
CA ARG A 202 -1.39 1.27 14.51
C ARG A 202 -0.71 -0.08 14.72
N ALA A 203 -1.48 -1.08 15.12
CA ALA A 203 -1.02 -2.45 15.31
C ALA A 203 -2.08 -3.44 14.81
N SER A 204 -1.65 -4.57 14.26
CA SER A 204 -2.57 -5.66 13.93
C SER A 204 -1.87 -7.02 14.00
N LEU A 205 -2.67 -8.09 14.04
CA LEU A 205 -2.15 -9.44 13.98
C LEU A 205 -1.65 -9.74 12.56
N TRP A 206 -0.34 -9.90 12.42
CA TRP A 206 0.30 -10.36 11.20
C TRP A 206 0.78 -11.80 11.38
N SER A 207 0.65 -12.61 10.32
CA SER A 207 0.99 -14.03 10.38
C SER A 207 2.14 -14.36 9.45
N VAL A 208 3.36 -14.38 9.98
CA VAL A 208 4.48 -15.07 9.33
C VAL A 208 4.41 -16.51 9.83
N LYS A 209 3.84 -17.44 9.05
CA LYS A 209 3.78 -18.84 9.48
C LYS A 209 5.17 -19.30 9.93
N PRO A 210 5.35 -19.91 11.12
CA PRO A 210 4.32 -20.41 12.04
C PRO A 210 3.91 -19.44 13.17
N LYS A 211 4.51 -18.25 13.29
CA LYS A 211 4.29 -17.31 14.40
C LYS A 211 3.24 -16.25 14.07
N LYS A 212 2.24 -16.14 14.94
CA LYS A 212 1.33 -15.00 14.95
C LYS A 212 1.97 -13.91 15.81
N LEU A 213 2.28 -12.78 15.19
CA LEU A 213 2.91 -11.64 15.86
C LEU A 213 2.02 -10.42 15.71
N ILE A 214 1.88 -9.63 16.78
CA ILE A 214 1.31 -8.30 16.65
C ILE A 214 2.39 -7.43 16.02
N THR A 215 2.10 -6.87 14.85
CA THR A 215 3.00 -5.99 14.09
C THR A 215 2.61 -4.56 14.30
N LEU A 216 3.61 -3.70 14.51
CA LEU A 216 3.46 -2.26 14.54
C LEU A 216 3.59 -1.67 13.13
N TRP A 217 2.56 -0.94 12.73
CA TRP A 217 2.50 -0.17 11.48
C TRP A 217 2.78 1.31 11.72
N GLY A 218 2.62 1.76 12.98
CA GLY A 218 2.74 3.15 13.37
C GLY A 218 1.55 4.01 12.95
N GLY A 219 1.75 5.32 13.00
CA GLY A 219 0.72 6.33 12.77
C GLY A 219 -0.03 6.75 14.03
N HIS A 220 -0.35 8.03 14.13
CA HIS A 220 -1.28 8.59 15.11
C HIS A 220 -2.61 8.93 14.43
N PRO A 221 -3.77 8.68 15.07
CA PRO A 221 -5.07 8.70 14.39
C PRO A 221 -5.35 9.98 13.56
N ALA A 222 -5.15 11.16 14.14
CA ALA A 222 -5.44 12.43 13.49
C ALA A 222 -4.48 12.76 12.32
N PRO A 223 -3.14 12.80 12.51
CA PRO A 223 -2.24 13.08 11.39
C PRO A 223 -2.25 11.97 10.33
N HIS A 224 -2.48 10.72 10.71
CA HIS A 224 -2.61 9.62 9.76
C HIS A 224 -3.84 9.80 8.87
N ALA A 225 -5.00 10.14 9.43
CA ALA A 225 -6.20 10.43 8.66
C ALA A 225 -5.99 11.63 7.70
N ALA A 226 -5.36 12.70 8.18
CA ALA A 226 -5.03 13.86 7.34
C ALA A 226 -4.07 13.50 6.20
N ALA A 227 -3.09 12.63 6.45
CA ALA A 227 -2.17 12.14 5.43
C ALA A 227 -2.88 11.33 4.34
N GLN A 228 -3.86 10.48 4.70
CA GLN A 228 -4.64 9.72 3.73
C GLN A 228 -5.48 10.61 2.81
N GLU A 229 -6.09 11.67 3.36
CA GLU A 229 -6.87 12.64 2.60
C GLU A 229 -5.99 13.41 1.60
N ASP A 230 -4.89 14.01 2.07
CA ASP A 230 -3.99 14.81 1.25
C ASP A 230 -3.23 13.96 0.22
N ALA A 231 -2.73 12.77 0.62
CA ALA A 231 -2.05 11.85 -0.29
C ALA A 231 -2.96 11.39 -1.42
N TRP A 232 -4.23 11.08 -1.13
CA TRP A 232 -5.18 10.66 -2.15
C TRP A 232 -5.41 11.73 -3.22
N GLU A 233 -5.61 12.99 -2.81
CA GLU A 233 -5.75 14.11 -3.74
C GLU A 233 -4.50 14.29 -4.60
N LYS A 234 -3.32 14.28 -3.97
CA LYS A 234 -2.04 14.45 -4.67
C LYS A 234 -1.73 13.31 -5.63
N VAL A 235 -2.06 12.07 -5.28
CA VAL A 235 -1.97 10.91 -6.19
C VAL A 235 -2.87 11.14 -7.41
N LEU A 236 -4.13 11.52 -7.23
CA LEU A 236 -5.03 11.77 -8.36
C LEU A 236 -4.50 12.88 -9.28
N ASN A 237 -3.99 13.97 -8.70
CA ASN A 237 -3.39 15.08 -9.45
C ASN A 237 -2.15 14.63 -10.23
N PHE A 238 -1.27 13.85 -9.61
CA PHE A 238 -0.08 13.30 -10.25
C PHE A 238 -0.42 12.37 -11.41
N LEU A 239 -1.38 11.45 -11.22
CA LEU A 239 -1.82 10.55 -12.27
C LEU A 239 -2.48 11.30 -13.42
N ASN A 240 -3.32 12.30 -13.13
CA ASN A 240 -3.94 13.14 -14.15
C ASN A 240 -2.88 13.88 -14.99
N ALA A 241 -1.90 14.51 -14.34
CA ALA A 241 -0.85 15.26 -15.02
C ALA A 241 0.04 14.38 -15.93
N ASN A 242 0.22 13.12 -15.57
CA ASN A 242 1.17 12.24 -16.25
C ASN A 242 0.54 11.26 -17.25
N LEU A 243 -0.73 10.87 -17.06
CA LEU A 243 -1.39 9.83 -17.86
C LEU A 243 -2.49 10.35 -18.79
N ARG A 244 -3.13 11.49 -18.48
CA ARG A 244 -4.10 12.13 -19.37
C ARG A 244 -3.34 13.03 -20.35
N ARG A 245 -2.84 12.43 -21.42
CA ARG A 245 -2.25 13.13 -22.57
C ARG A 245 -3.22 13.15 -23.73
#